data_AF-A0A841M1C6-F1
#
_entry.id   AF-A0A841M1C6-F1
#
_cell.length_a   1.000
_cell.length_b   1.000
_cell.length_c   1.000
_cell.angle_alpha   90.00
_cell.angle_beta   90.00
_cell.angle_gamma   90.00
#
_symmetry.space_group_name_H-M   'P 1'
#
loop_
_entity.id
_entity.type
_entity.pdbx_description
1 polymer ?
#
loop_
_entity_poly.entity_id
_entity_poly.type
_entity_poly.pdbx_seq_one_letter_code
_entity_poly.pdbx_strand_id
1 'polypeptide(L)'
;MKHIPARPPLHGLRRQLRENRGQPKRMPKDGFVRQTFALPRAEAREKAQEWFKAFPKSAYWTEIESWCEMPDDVIQFTIRRLPTAD
;
A
#
# COMPACT_ATOMS: atom_id res chain seq x y z
N MET A 1 -23.28 23.23 14.40
CA MET A 1 -22.51 23.74 13.24
C MET A 1 -21.06 23.29 13.42
N LYS A 2 -20.56 22.34 12.63
CA LYS A 2 -19.17 21.85 12.75
C LYS A 2 -18.53 21.83 11.38
N HIS A 3 -17.59 22.75 11.19
CA HIS A 3 -16.80 22.95 9.97
C HIS A 3 -15.96 21.71 9.64
N ILE A 4 -16.01 21.30 8.38
CA ILE A 4 -15.17 20.24 7.80
C ILE A 4 -14.05 20.97 7.05
N PRO A 5 -12.75 20.71 7.32
CA PRO A 5 -11.68 21.36 6.57
C PRO A 5 -11.59 20.75 5.16
N ALA A 6 -11.52 21.66 4.18
CA ALA A 6 -11.46 21.39 2.76
C ALA A 6 -10.21 20.56 2.39
N ARG A 7 -10.44 19.46 1.66
CA ARG A 7 -9.39 18.70 1.00
C ARG A 7 -8.91 19.48 -0.24
N PRO A 8 -7.60 19.60 -0.48
CA PRO A 8 -7.08 20.28 -1.67
C PRO A 8 -7.49 19.56 -2.96
N PRO A 9 -7.66 20.30 -4.07
CA PRO A 9 -8.33 19.83 -5.28
C PRO A 9 -7.43 18.87 -6.08
N LEU A 10 -7.96 17.69 -6.35
CA LEU A 10 -7.43 16.72 -7.32
C LEU A 10 -8.24 16.85 -8.61
N HIS A 11 -7.67 17.41 -9.66
CA HIS A 11 -8.28 17.44 -11.00
C HIS A 11 -7.17 17.10 -12.01
N GLY A 12 -7.11 15.93 -12.66
CA GLY A 12 -7.91 14.69 -12.66
C GLY A 12 -7.08 13.65 -13.44
N LEU A 13 -7.37 12.35 -13.51
CA LEU A 13 -8.47 11.55 -13.02
C LEU A 13 -8.03 10.08 -13.20
N ARG A 14 -7.65 9.38 -12.13
CA ARG A 14 -7.92 7.93 -12.01
C ARG A 14 -8.56 7.67 -10.64
N ARG A 15 -9.77 8.24 -10.61
CA ARG A 15 -10.90 8.07 -9.70
C ARG A 15 -11.07 6.60 -9.29
N GLN A 16 -10.65 6.25 -8.07
CA GLN A 16 -11.30 5.31 -7.12
C GLN A 16 -10.37 4.57 -6.13
N LEU A 17 -9.06 4.82 -6.09
CA LEU A 17 -8.19 4.07 -5.13
C LEU A 17 -7.93 4.77 -3.80
N ARG A 18 -8.42 6.00 -3.61
CA ARG A 18 -8.18 6.77 -2.37
C ARG A 18 -9.37 6.85 -1.41
N GLU A 19 -10.56 6.41 -1.84
CA GLU A 19 -11.80 6.52 -1.05
C GLU A 19 -12.17 5.23 -0.30
N ASN A 20 -11.36 4.17 -0.41
CA ASN A 20 -11.47 2.96 0.40
C ASN A 20 -10.29 2.78 1.38
N ARG A 21 -9.53 3.85 1.66
CA ARG A 21 -8.43 3.88 2.64
C ARG A 21 -8.85 4.49 4.00
N GLY A 22 -10.14 4.48 4.31
CA GLY A 22 -10.69 5.04 5.55
C GLY A 22 -11.68 4.14 6.28
N GLN A 23 -12.04 3.00 5.70
CA GLN A 23 -12.77 1.97 6.41
C GLN A 23 -11.85 0.76 6.46
N PRO A 24 -11.30 0.37 7.62
CA PRO A 24 -10.86 -1.01 7.78
C PRO A 24 -12.12 -1.83 7.54
N LYS A 25 -12.30 -2.33 6.31
CA LYS A 25 -13.29 -3.36 6.01
C LYS A 25 -12.93 -4.47 6.98
N ARG A 26 -13.69 -4.59 8.06
CA ARG A 26 -13.48 -5.53 9.16
C ARG A 26 -13.36 -6.93 8.57
N MET A 27 -12.14 -7.37 8.28
CA MET A 27 -11.81 -8.65 7.67
C MET A 27 -10.38 -9.02 8.08
N PRO A 28 -10.11 -10.31 8.27
CA PRO A 28 -10.05 -11.04 9.54
C PRO A 28 -8.85 -10.65 10.42
N LYS A 29 -8.88 -11.14 11.66
CA LYS A 29 -7.85 -10.97 12.70
C LYS A 29 -6.56 -11.78 12.39
N ASP A 30 -6.04 -11.71 11.16
CA ASP A 30 -4.87 -12.51 10.76
C ASP A 30 -3.55 -11.96 11.34
N GLY A 31 -3.57 -10.76 11.94
CA GLY A 31 -2.38 -10.16 12.55
C GLY A 31 -1.40 -9.54 11.56
N PHE A 32 -1.71 -9.48 10.26
CA PHE A 32 -0.83 -8.89 9.25
C PHE A 32 -1.15 -7.41 8.94
N VAL A 33 -0.11 -6.59 8.91
CA VAL A 33 -0.11 -5.21 8.41
C VAL A 33 0.06 -5.23 6.90
N ARG A 34 -0.86 -4.54 6.19
CA ARG A 34 -0.82 -4.40 4.73
C ARG A 34 -0.54 -2.96 4.32
N GLN A 35 0.33 -2.78 3.34
CA GLN A 35 0.67 -1.47 2.78
C GLN A 35 0.68 -1.52 1.26
N THR A 36 -0.06 -0.62 0.61
CA THR A 36 -0.17 -0.56 -0.85
C THR A 36 0.58 0.64 -1.40
N PHE A 37 1.44 0.38 -2.40
CA PHE A 37 2.25 1.35 -3.12
C PHE A 37 1.83 1.38 -4.59
N ALA A 38 1.98 2.54 -5.24
CA ALA A 38 1.78 2.72 -6.67
C ALA A 38 2.91 3.62 -7.17
N LEU A 39 3.92 3.01 -7.81
CA LEU A 39 5.15 3.65 -8.25
C LEU A 39 5.53 3.15 -9.65
N PRO A 40 6.27 3.93 -10.46
CA PRO A 40 6.85 3.46 -11.71
C PRO A 40 7.63 2.15 -11.55
N ARG A 41 7.77 1.33 -12.59
CA ARG A 41 8.28 -0.05 -12.49
C ARG A 41 9.69 -0.11 -11.92
N ALA A 42 10.54 0.84 -12.30
CA ALA A 42 11.88 0.99 -11.75
C ALA A 42 11.83 1.27 -10.24
N GLU A 43 11.09 2.31 -9.84
CA GLU A 43 10.94 2.71 -8.44
C GLU A 43 10.22 1.65 -7.60
N ALA A 44 9.26 0.92 -8.16
CA ALA A 44 8.55 -0.15 -7.48
C ALA A 44 9.48 -1.29 -7.11
N ARG A 45 10.43 -1.64 -7.99
CA ARG A 45 11.46 -2.65 -7.72
C ARG A 45 12.43 -2.17 -6.64
N GLU A 46 12.84 -0.92 -6.68
CA GLU A 46 13.71 -0.34 -5.65
C GLU A 46 12.98 -0.30 -4.30
N LYS A 47 11.74 0.20 -4.29
CA LYS A 47 10.91 0.28 -3.08
C LYS A 47 10.64 -1.10 -2.47
N ALA A 48 10.36 -2.10 -3.29
CA ALA A 48 10.21 -3.48 -2.82
C ALA A 48 11.51 -3.99 -2.19
N GLN A 49 12.66 -3.78 -2.83
CA GLN A 49 13.96 -4.16 -2.28
C GLN A 49 14.27 -3.45 -0.96
N GLU A 50 14.03 -2.14 -0.87
CA GLU A 50 14.15 -1.37 0.37
C GLU A 50 13.27 -1.96 1.47
N TRP A 51 12.03 -2.34 1.13
CA TRP A 51 11.11 -2.97 2.06
C TRP A 51 11.60 -4.32 2.57
N PHE A 52 12.10 -5.19 1.68
CA PHE A 52 12.67 -6.47 2.07
C PHE A 52 13.95 -6.33 2.89
N LYS A 53 14.73 -5.26 2.68
CA LYS A 53 15.91 -4.93 3.49
C LYS A 53 15.53 -4.42 4.89
N ALA A 54 14.56 -3.51 4.97
CA ALA A 54 14.10 -2.92 6.23
C ALA A 54 13.29 -3.93 7.07
N PHE A 55 12.52 -4.80 6.43
CA PHE A 55 11.67 -5.79 7.06
C PHE A 55 11.93 -7.16 6.42
N PRO A 56 13.01 -7.84 6.83
CA PRO A 56 13.36 -9.14 6.25
C PRO A 56 12.24 -10.16 6.46
N LYS A 57 11.99 -10.98 5.44
CA LYS A 57 10.94 -12.02 5.47
C LYS A 57 11.11 -12.96 6.66
N SER A 58 12.34 -13.29 7.05
CA SER A 58 12.58 -14.19 8.18
C SER A 58 12.07 -13.65 9.52
N ALA A 59 12.14 -12.33 9.75
CA ALA A 59 11.71 -11.73 11.02
C ALA A 59 10.25 -11.25 10.96
N TYR A 60 9.81 -10.69 9.82
CA TYR A 60 8.52 -10.02 9.72
C TYR A 60 7.53 -10.73 8.79
N TRP A 61 7.89 -11.87 8.21
CA TRP A 61 7.09 -12.56 7.18
C TRP A 61 6.58 -11.60 6.11
N THR A 62 7.45 -10.66 5.71
CA THR A 62 7.16 -9.67 4.67
C THR A 62 7.01 -10.36 3.32
N GLU A 63 5.87 -10.14 2.66
CA GLU A 63 5.55 -10.71 1.35
C GLU A 63 4.73 -9.72 0.51
N ILE A 64 4.82 -9.85 -0.82
CA ILE A 64 3.94 -9.12 -1.74
C ILE A 64 2.66 -9.96 -1.88
N GLU A 65 1.53 -9.42 -1.41
CA GLU A 65 0.22 -10.08 -1.47
C GLU A 65 -0.33 -10.08 -2.91
N SER A 66 -0.31 -8.91 -3.55
CA SER A 66 -0.81 -8.72 -4.91
C SER A 66 -0.05 -7.59 -5.61
N TRP A 67 0.21 -7.72 -6.90
CA TRP A 67 0.72 -6.64 -7.74
C TRP A 67 -0.03 -6.59 -9.08
N CYS A 68 -0.15 -5.40 -9.64
CA CYS A 68 -0.78 -5.14 -10.93
C CYS A 68 -0.01 -4.03 -11.64
N GLU A 69 0.25 -4.21 -12.93
CA GLU A 69 0.78 -3.16 -13.79
C GLU A 69 -0.35 -2.25 -14.28
N MET A 70 -0.17 -0.95 -14.09
CA MET A 70 -1.01 0.10 -14.61
C MET A 70 -0.39 0.68 -15.90
N PRO A 71 -1.21 1.31 -16.75
CA PRO A 71 -0.71 2.07 -17.89
C PRO A 71 0.20 3.19 -17.38
N ASP A 72 1.22 3.57 -18.17
CA ASP A 72 2.27 4.54 -17.82
C ASP A 72 3.47 3.95 -17.04
N ASP A 73 3.75 2.65 -17.22
CA ASP A 73 4.84 1.92 -16.52
C ASP A 73 4.73 1.96 -14.99
N VAL A 74 3.52 2.15 -14.45
CA VAL A 74 3.29 2.20 -12.99
C VAL A 74 2.95 0.80 -12.48
N ILE A 75 3.63 0.34 -11.44
CA ILE A 75 3.29 -0.89 -10.72
C ILE A 75 2.60 -0.53 -9.40
N GLN A 76 1.40 -1.05 -9.22
CA GLN A 76 0.71 -1.05 -7.94
C GLN A 76 0.93 -2.39 -7.26
N PHE A 77 1.48 -2.37 -6.05
CA PHE A 77 1.68 -3.59 -5.27
C PHE A 77 1.27 -3.40 -3.81
N THR A 78 0.77 -4.47 -3.21
CA THR A 78 0.42 -4.54 -1.79
C THR A 78 1.41 -5.45 -1.10
N ILE A 79 2.13 -4.92 -0.12
CA ILE A 79 2.96 -5.68 0.81
C ILE A 79 2.11 -6.06 2.03
N ARG A 80 2.30 -7.28 2.52
CA ARG A 80 1.85 -7.75 3.83
C ARG A 80 3.06 -8.10 4.71
N ARG A 81 2.96 -7.86 6.01
CA ARG A 81 3.97 -8.27 7.01
C ARG A 81 3.35 -8.41 8.38
N LEU A 82 4.05 -9.02 9.32
CA LEU A 82 3.71 -8.97 10.74
C LEU A 82 4.06 -7.60 11.35
N PRO A 83 3.26 -7.09 12.31
CA PRO A 83 3.55 -5.87 13.06
C PRO A 83 4.76 -6.03 13.96
N THR A 84 4.95 -7.25 14.49
CA THR A 84 6.03 -7.63 15.41
C THR A 84 6.92 -8.65 14.71
N ALA A 85 8.22 -8.61 15.01
CA ALA A 85 9.11 -9.70 14.65
C ALA A 85 8.77 -10.93 15.52
N ASP A 86 8.74 -12.12 14.92
CA ASP A 86 8.69 -13.38 15.68
C ASP A 86 10.03 -13.62 16.41
#